data_AF-A0A7V8VG42-F1
#
_entry.id   AF-A0A7V8VG42-F1
#
_cell.length_a   1.000
_cell.length_b   1.000
_cell.length_c   1.000
_cell.angle_alpha   90.00
_cell.angle_beta   90.00
_cell.angle_gamma   90.00
#
_symmetry.space_group_name_H-M   'P 1'
#
loop_
_entity.id
_entity.type
_entity.pdbx_description
1 polymer ?
#
loop_
_entity_poly.entity_id
_entity_poly.type
_entity_poly.pdbx_seq_one_letter_code
_entity_poly.pdbx_strand_id
1 'polypeptide(L)'
;MGTYRMVDINPSGSANPRNLINVNGTLFFCADDGSHGTELWRTAITTTLTITNGNNQSTTVSNSFGTPLVVQVLDQFGEPMEGVSATFTAPSNGASPYLVATAPSR
;
A
#
# COMPACT_ATOMS: atom_id res chain seq x y z
N MET A 1 -18.08 -0.19 -15.56
CA MET A 1 -18.19 0.35 -14.19
C MET A 1 -17.95 -0.80 -13.23
N GLY A 2 -17.06 -0.64 -12.26
CA GLY A 2 -16.62 -1.71 -11.36
C GLY A 2 -17.00 -1.44 -9.91
N THR A 3 -17.05 -2.49 -9.10
CA THR A 3 -17.13 -2.41 -7.64
C THR A 3 -15.73 -2.54 -7.05
N TYR A 4 -15.41 -1.73 -6.05
CA TYR A 4 -14.17 -1.85 -5.28
C TYR A 4 -14.50 -2.40 -3.90
N ARG A 5 -13.71 -3.37 -3.43
CA ARG A 5 -13.86 -3.91 -2.07
C ARG A 5 -13.26 -2.92 -1.08
N MET A 6 -14.08 -2.45 -0.15
CA MET A 6 -13.64 -1.66 1.00
C MET A 6 -13.19 -2.60 2.13
N VAL A 7 -12.40 -2.07 3.07
CA VAL A 7 -12.12 -2.72 4.36
C VAL A 7 -13.43 -3.10 5.06
N ASP A 8 -13.44 -4.28 5.68
CA ASP A 8 -14.55 -4.73 6.52
C ASP A 8 -14.49 -4.01 7.88
N ILE A 9 -15.55 -3.26 8.18
CA ILE A 9 -15.63 -2.40 9.37
C ILE A 9 -16.04 -3.21 10.61
N ASN A 10 -16.83 -4.27 10.44
CA ASN A 10 -17.27 -5.11 11.55
C ASN A 10 -17.14 -6.59 11.16
N PRO A 11 -15.93 -7.17 11.31
CA PRO A 11 -15.66 -8.54 10.87
C PRO A 11 -16.43 -9.62 11.66
N SER A 12 -16.98 -9.27 12.83
CA SER A 12 -17.72 -10.19 13.71
C SER A 12 -19.24 -10.05 13.59
N GLY A 13 -19.74 -9.13 12.74
CA GLY A 13 -21.16 -8.81 12.68
C GLY A 13 -21.57 -8.02 11.44
N SER A 14 -22.56 -7.12 11.60
CA SER A 14 -23.03 -6.22 10.54
C SER A 14 -22.74 -4.79 10.94
N ALA A 15 -22.08 -4.04 10.05
CA ALA A 15 -21.73 -2.64 10.30
C ALA A 15 -22.92 -1.67 10.16
N ASN A 16 -24.04 -2.10 9.58
CA ASN A 16 -25.27 -1.31 9.39
C ASN A 16 -25.03 0.15 8.91
N PRO A 17 -24.33 0.37 7.77
CA PRO A 17 -24.00 1.71 7.29
C PRO A 17 -25.26 2.53 6.98
N ARG A 18 -25.29 3.79 7.44
CA ARG A 18 -26.41 4.74 7.31
C ARG A 18 -25.91 6.16 7.05
N ASN A 19 -26.80 7.06 6.63
CA ASN A 19 -26.48 8.48 6.38
C ASN A 19 -25.32 8.69 5.38
N LEU A 20 -25.38 8.01 4.23
CA LEU A 20 -24.35 8.09 3.20
C LEU A 20 -24.37 9.46 2.52
N ILE A 21 -23.23 10.15 2.49
CA ILE A 21 -23.03 11.40 1.77
C ILE A 21 -21.71 11.40 1.02
N ASN A 22 -21.74 11.71 -0.28
CA ASN A 22 -20.52 11.93 -1.05
C ASN A 22 -20.12 13.40 -0.95
N VAL A 23 -18.87 13.65 -0.54
CA VAL A 23 -18.28 15.00 -0.50
C VAL A 23 -16.97 14.93 -1.27
N ASN A 24 -16.94 15.59 -2.44
CA ASN A 24 -15.75 15.69 -3.31
C ASN A 24 -15.09 14.34 -3.60
N GLY A 25 -15.87 13.28 -3.86
CA GLY A 25 -15.35 11.95 -4.17
C GLY A 25 -15.01 11.08 -2.96
N THR A 26 -15.14 11.61 -1.74
CA THR A 26 -15.05 10.82 -0.50
C THR A 26 -16.46 10.50 -0.02
N LEU A 27 -16.77 9.22 0.21
CA LEU A 27 -18.05 8.82 0.79
C LEU A 27 -17.91 8.80 2.32
N PHE A 28 -18.76 9.55 3.00
CA PHE A 28 -18.92 9.56 4.45
C PHE A 28 -20.21 8.86 4.84
N PHE A 29 -20.21 8.13 5.95
CA PHE A 29 -21.37 7.40 6.45
C PHE A 29 -21.22 7.07 7.93
N CYS A 30 -22.32 6.82 8.63
CA CYS A 30 -22.27 6.29 9.99
C CYS A 30 -22.31 4.76 9.96
N ALA A 31 -21.48 4.07 10.73
CA ALA A 31 -21.46 2.62 10.83
C ALA A 31 -20.99 2.17 12.22
N ASP A 32 -21.34 0.94 12.59
CA ASP A 32 -20.99 0.29 13.85
C ASP A 32 -19.85 -0.71 13.65
N ASP A 33 -18.72 -0.51 14.33
CA ASP A 33 -17.53 -1.39 14.24
C ASP A 33 -17.61 -2.63 15.15
N GLY A 34 -18.69 -2.77 15.92
CA GLY A 34 -18.91 -3.86 16.86
C GLY A 34 -18.16 -3.71 18.19
N SER A 35 -17.40 -2.63 18.40
CA SER A 35 -16.61 -2.37 19.62
C SER A 35 -16.96 -1.04 20.29
N HIS A 36 -17.16 0.02 19.50
CA HIS A 36 -17.38 1.39 19.96
C HIS A 36 -18.80 1.89 19.64
N GLY A 37 -19.62 1.06 18.98
CA GLY A 37 -20.95 1.45 18.52
C GLY A 37 -20.88 2.28 17.24
N THR A 38 -21.91 3.10 16.98
CA THR A 38 -22.00 3.85 15.73
C THR A 38 -21.13 5.10 15.73
N GLU A 39 -20.21 5.17 14.77
CA GLU A 39 -19.29 6.28 14.57
C GLU A 39 -19.40 6.83 13.13
N LEU A 40 -18.72 7.95 12.85
CA LEU A 40 -18.61 8.51 11.50
C LEU A 40 -17.39 7.92 10.78
N TRP A 41 -17.64 7.31 9.63
CA TRP A 41 -16.66 6.66 8.77
C TRP A 41 -16.54 7.37 7.43
N ARG A 42 -15.41 7.15 6.77
CA ARG A 42 -15.16 7.61 5.40
C ARG A 42 -14.52 6.50 4.56
N THR A 43 -14.72 6.54 3.25
CA THR A 43 -13.95 5.70 2.32
C THR A 43 -12.53 6.23 2.15
N ALA A 44 -11.54 5.34 2.22
CA ALA A 44 -10.17 5.61 1.81
C ALA A 44 -9.94 5.05 0.40
N ILE A 45 -9.42 5.87 -0.53
CA ILE A 45 -8.92 5.41 -1.82
C ILE A 45 -7.39 5.47 -1.86
N THR A 46 -6.77 4.45 -2.44
CA THR A 46 -5.32 4.39 -2.65
C THR A 46 -4.88 5.47 -3.62
N THR A 47 -3.95 6.33 -3.21
CA THR A 47 -3.45 7.39 -4.09
C THR A 47 -1.97 7.30 -4.37
N THR A 48 -1.17 6.84 -3.40
CA THR A 48 0.28 6.91 -3.51
C THR A 48 0.96 5.66 -2.97
N LEU A 49 2.02 5.22 -3.65
CA LEU A 49 2.94 4.20 -3.20
C LEU A 49 4.31 4.84 -2.99
N THR A 50 4.85 4.78 -1.76
CA THR A 50 6.16 5.34 -1.41
C THR A 50 7.11 4.22 -0.99
N ILE A 51 8.40 4.37 -1.28
CA ILE A 51 9.45 3.46 -0.79
C ILE A 51 10.01 4.06 0.50
N THR A 52 9.91 3.32 1.60
CA THR A 52 10.35 3.76 2.93
C THR A 52 11.66 3.10 3.37
N ASN A 53 12.03 1.96 2.77
CA ASN A 53 13.31 1.30 3.05
C ASN A 53 13.79 0.44 1.87
N GLY A 54 15.09 0.13 1.85
CA GLY A 54 15.67 -0.80 0.88
C GLY A 54 15.80 -0.25 -0.55
N ASN A 55 15.79 1.07 -0.73
CA ASN A 55 16.07 1.69 -2.02
C ASN A 55 17.58 1.71 -2.35
N ASN A 56 17.92 1.86 -3.63
CA ASN A 56 19.28 2.13 -4.13
C ASN A 56 20.38 1.19 -3.61
N GLN A 57 20.04 -0.10 -3.48
CA GLN A 57 20.99 -1.11 -3.03
C GLN A 57 21.83 -1.66 -4.18
N SER A 58 23.04 -2.09 -3.86
CA SER A 58 23.94 -2.78 -4.76
C SER A 58 24.44 -4.06 -4.08
N THR A 59 24.64 -5.11 -4.88
CA THR A 59 25.20 -6.38 -4.43
C THR A 59 25.98 -7.01 -5.58
N THR A 60 26.82 -8.00 -5.30
CA THR A 60 27.56 -8.74 -6.32
C THR A 60 26.66 -9.76 -7.01
N VAL A 61 27.04 -10.19 -8.22
CA VAL A 61 26.27 -11.17 -9.01
C VAL A 61 25.98 -12.41 -8.16
N SER A 62 24.73 -12.89 -8.24
CA SER A 62 24.21 -14.05 -7.50
C SER A 62 24.07 -13.89 -5.99
N ASN A 63 24.21 -12.69 -5.45
CA ASN A 63 23.93 -12.40 -4.04
C ASN A 63 22.63 -11.61 -3.88
N SER A 64 21.98 -11.77 -2.72
CA SER A 64 20.79 -10.99 -2.36
C SER A 64 21.18 -9.57 -1.93
N PHE A 65 20.22 -8.64 -2.02
CA PHE A 65 20.32 -7.35 -1.35
C PHE A 65 20.19 -7.53 0.16
N GLY A 66 20.94 -6.73 0.93
CA GLY A 66 21.03 -6.88 2.39
C GLY A 66 19.84 -6.30 3.16
N THR A 67 19.09 -5.37 2.56
CA THR A 67 17.96 -4.71 3.19
C THR A 67 16.67 -5.05 2.45
N PRO A 68 15.61 -5.51 3.13
CA PRO A 68 14.31 -5.71 2.49
C PRO A 68 13.75 -4.40 1.93
N LEU A 69 13.13 -4.46 0.74
CA LEU A 69 12.34 -3.36 0.20
C LEU A 69 11.08 -3.21 1.07
N VAL A 70 10.86 -2.01 1.61
CA VAL A 70 9.64 -1.68 2.36
C VAL A 70 8.97 -0.52 1.65
N VAL A 71 7.66 -0.67 1.45
CA VAL A 71 6.82 0.36 0.85
C VAL A 71 5.65 0.67 1.76
N GLN A 72 5.15 1.89 1.64
CA GLN A 72 3.95 2.33 2.32
C GLN A 72 2.95 2.77 1.26
N VAL A 73 1.73 2.27 1.39
CA VAL A 73 0.59 2.71 0.59
C VAL A 73 -0.12 3.78 1.38
N LEU A 74 -0.33 4.95 0.78
CA LEU A 74 -1.05 6.05 1.40
C LEU A 74 -2.41 6.24 0.73
N ASP A 75 -3.41 6.56 1.55
CA ASP A 75 -4.72 7.00 1.09
C ASP A 75 -4.66 8.45 0.54
N GLN A 76 -5.79 8.96 0.06
CA GLN A 76 -5.92 10.34 -0.45
C GLN A 76 -5.64 11.45 0.59
N PHE A 77 -5.57 11.10 1.87
CA PHE A 77 -5.31 12.01 2.97
C PHE A 77 -3.87 11.90 3.50
N GLY A 78 -3.06 11.00 2.93
CA GLY A 78 -1.68 10.76 3.36
C GLY A 78 -1.56 9.75 4.52
N GLU A 79 -2.64 9.05 4.86
CA GLU A 79 -2.62 8.05 5.94
C GLU A 79 -2.23 6.67 5.41
N PRO A 80 -1.53 5.84 6.20
CA PRO A 80 -1.14 4.50 5.79
C PRO A 80 -2.35 3.58 5.59
N MET A 81 -2.40 2.86 4.47
CA MET A 81 -3.39 1.81 4.24
C MET A 81 -2.85 0.46 4.71
N GLU A 82 -3.49 -0.13 5.72
CA GLU A 82 -3.15 -1.47 6.21
C GLU A 82 -3.74 -2.59 5.35
N GLY A 83 -3.07 -3.75 5.32
CA GLY A 83 -3.56 -4.96 4.65
C GLY A 83 -3.53 -4.94 3.11
N VAL A 84 -3.05 -3.86 2.49
CA VAL A 84 -2.90 -3.75 1.03
C VAL A 84 -1.68 -4.55 0.57
N SER A 85 -1.88 -5.44 -0.41
CA SER A 85 -0.77 -6.15 -1.06
C SER A 85 -0.24 -5.35 -2.25
N ALA A 86 1.07 -5.18 -2.33
CA ALA A 86 1.76 -4.59 -3.48
C ALA A 86 2.67 -5.65 -4.14
N THR A 87 2.59 -5.79 -5.47
CA THR A 87 3.44 -6.70 -6.24
C THR A 87 4.42 -5.88 -7.07
N PHE A 88 5.71 -6.15 -6.92
CA PHE A 88 6.77 -5.56 -7.73
C PHE A 88 7.28 -6.60 -8.71
N THR A 89 7.33 -6.23 -9.99
CA THR A 89 7.93 -7.05 -11.03
C THR A 89 9.14 -6.32 -11.56
N ALA A 90 10.30 -6.99 -11.59
CA ALA A 90 11.47 -6.43 -12.24
C ALA A 90 11.14 -6.11 -13.71
N PRO A 91 11.45 -4.90 -14.20
CA PRO A 91 11.16 -4.56 -15.58
C PRO A 91 11.99 -5.45 -16.51
N SER A 92 11.34 -6.04 -17.52
CA SER A 92 12.00 -6.89 -18.51
C SER A 92 12.92 -6.11 -19.47
N ASN A 93 12.75 -4.79 -19.53
CA ASN A 93 13.55 -3.85 -20.33
C ASN A 93 13.86 -2.58 -19.52
N GLY A 94 15.01 -1.95 -19.77
CA GLY A 94 15.39 -0.67 -19.16
C GLY A 94 16.08 -0.77 -17.80
N ALA A 95 16.12 -1.96 -17.19
CA ALA A 95 17.03 -2.21 -16.08
C ALA A 95 18.49 -2.11 -16.59
N SER A 96 19.19 -1.05 -16.19
CA SER A 96 20.61 -0.85 -16.53
C SER A 96 21.45 -1.17 -15.28
N PRO A 97 22.03 -2.37 -15.16
CA PRO A 97 22.92 -2.66 -14.05
C PRO A 97 24.21 -1.82 -14.18
N TYR A 98 24.62 -1.14 -13.12
CA TYR A 98 25.95 -0.54 -13.05
C TYR A 98 26.94 -1.61 -12.57
N LEU A 99 27.62 -2.26 -13.53
CA LEU A 99 28.58 -3.31 -13.26
C LEU A 99 29.97 -2.71 -13.03
N VAL A 100 30.55 -2.92 -11.85
CA VAL A 100 31.97 -2.62 -11.58
C VAL A 100 32.71 -3.96 -11.51
N ALA A 101 33.49 -4.27 -12.55
CA ALA A 101 34.37 -5.43 -12.55
C ALA A 101 35.74 -5.03 -11.98
N THR A 102 36.13 -5.60 -10.85
CA THR A 102 37.50 -5.48 -10.34
C THR A 102 38.33 -6.62 -10.91
N ALA A 103 39.43 -6.31 -11.60
CA ALA A 103 40.35 -7.35 -12.09
C ALA A 103 40.98 -8.10 -10.90
N PRO A 104 41.14 -9.44 -10.97
CA PRO A 104 41.83 -10.18 -9.92
C PRO A 104 43.31 -9.73 -9.83
N SER A 105 43.80 -9.50 -8.62
CA SER A 105 45.23 -9.28 -8.36
C SER A 105 46.00 -10.57 -8.61
N ARG A 106 47.11 -10.49 -9.36
CA ARG A 106 48.02 -11.62 -9.68
C ARG A 106 48.64 -12.25 -8.42
#